data_AF-A0A5P2C8C2-F1
#
_entry.id   AF-A0A5P2C8C2-F1
#
_cell.length_a   1.000
_cell.length_b   1.000
_cell.length_c   1.000
_cell.angle_alpha   90.00
_cell.angle_beta   90.00
_cell.angle_gamma   90.00
#
_symmetry.space_group_name_H-M   'P 1'
#
loop_
_entity.id
_entity.type
_entity.pdbx_description
1 polymer ?
#
loop_
_entity_poly.entity_id
_entity_poly.type
_entity_poly.pdbx_seq_one_letter_code
_entity_poly.pdbx_strand_id
1 'polypeptide(L)'
;MKLTNYTKTGSADRDIAWNSVAFKPIKGKFVHRSLTAAAIFDPNQELNSNWPVSTEINSPVQSMKALYDWGLGLADQGPLWNNPEGADAVGMSSKARCPSAKAVGECTGQKTWDAADKWAKEIKAGGWKPRADGSAPAHSIPRWMAMSNERPDPAAPASKAYADPNSYKIKSDVNVTFVVGEDGKIVDGSVGSDYRARVGNAHLPHFVTDIMQAIEADYGIPAPDIDYTTQDALEYGNVHTSHPYKDGDTPGQAYFPHFRGARLDDAKQCVDFRGVGGGVHGYRAMIGHKSVNDNVKAWVDQVNNDLETNHTVRRFAGDVYSMFFKNTGKWNNNMFGSMIGNAPPIWQDIAAAFCADGSVKPTHLEKNKDANPSDGIVFQSYMPDLYLYVDDRLTDNLGRKSNHRISGGDWRNFSNFPATAPNGNAFASCSAYHRGSGGNPWGVDAPVPFLGDGPGNRPGSVVHCDEPANKFTENLTR
;
A
#
# COMPACT_ATOMS: atom_id res chain seq x y z
N MET A 1 1.39 -46.78 15.75
CA MET A 1 2.16 -47.08 14.53
C MET A 1 3.63 -47.23 14.94
N LYS A 2 4.28 -48.37 14.68
CA LYS A 2 5.68 -48.63 15.07
C LYS A 2 6.54 -48.52 13.81
N LEU A 3 7.44 -47.55 13.76
CA LEU A 3 8.33 -47.33 12.62
C LEU A 3 9.57 -48.21 12.76
N THR A 4 10.00 -48.87 11.68
CA THR A 4 11.24 -49.65 11.60
C THR A 4 12.10 -49.11 10.47
N ASN A 5 13.42 -49.04 10.69
CA ASN A 5 14.42 -48.51 9.76
C ASN A 5 14.95 -49.58 8.76
N TYR A 6 14.28 -50.71 8.67
CA TYR A 6 14.56 -51.80 7.73
C TYR A 6 13.27 -52.22 7.02
N THR A 7 13.41 -52.68 5.78
CA THR A 7 12.30 -53.29 5.04
C THR A 7 11.89 -54.60 5.71
N LYS A 8 10.64 -55.06 5.51
CA LYS A 8 10.13 -56.30 6.12
C LYS A 8 10.98 -57.56 5.80
N THR A 9 11.87 -57.49 4.82
CA THR A 9 12.71 -58.59 4.35
C THR A 9 14.21 -58.32 4.50
N GLY A 10 14.63 -57.18 5.05
CA GLY A 10 16.04 -56.80 5.19
C GLY A 10 16.70 -57.41 6.42
N SER A 11 17.96 -57.83 6.32
CA SER A 11 18.72 -58.45 7.43
C SER A 11 19.37 -57.46 8.40
N ALA A 12 19.21 -56.15 8.17
CA ALA A 12 19.89 -55.05 8.88
C ALA A 12 21.42 -54.97 8.69
N ASP A 13 22.05 -55.91 7.97
CA ASP A 13 23.50 -55.95 7.78
C ASP A 13 23.99 -55.16 6.56
N ARG A 14 23.09 -54.86 5.59
CA ARG A 14 23.46 -54.24 4.29
C ARG A 14 22.48 -53.21 3.73
N ASP A 15 21.37 -52.92 4.39
CA ASP A 15 20.35 -52.00 3.88
C ASP A 15 20.39 -50.67 4.65
N ILE A 16 21.24 -49.74 4.23
CA ILE A 16 21.06 -48.33 4.61
C ILE A 16 19.89 -47.83 3.77
N ALA A 17 18.71 -47.69 4.37
CA ALA A 17 17.61 -46.98 3.76
C ALA A 17 17.99 -45.49 3.62
N TRP A 18 18.55 -45.14 2.45
CA TRP A 18 18.66 -43.77 1.97
C TRP A 18 17.23 -43.20 1.94
N ASN A 19 16.99 -42.16 2.73
CA ASN A 19 15.68 -41.55 3.06
C ASN A 19 14.96 -42.05 4.33
N SER A 20 15.67 -42.66 5.28
CA SER A 20 15.12 -42.89 6.63
C SER A 20 15.04 -41.58 7.43
N VAL A 21 13.88 -40.93 7.45
CA VAL A 21 13.61 -39.86 8.43
C VAL A 21 13.21 -40.52 9.75
N ALA A 22 14.07 -40.44 10.77
CA ALA A 22 13.77 -40.92 12.11
C ALA A 22 12.95 -39.86 12.87
N PHE A 23 11.64 -40.07 13.01
CA PHE A 23 10.80 -39.22 13.84
C PHE A 23 10.87 -39.72 15.28
N LYS A 24 11.50 -38.94 16.17
CA LYS A 24 11.37 -39.14 17.62
C LYS A 24 10.04 -38.51 18.04
N PRO A 25 9.04 -39.30 18.51
CA PRO A 25 7.80 -38.72 19.00
C PRO A 25 8.11 -37.77 20.16
N ILE A 26 7.71 -36.50 20.02
CA ILE A 26 7.81 -35.52 21.09
C ILE A 26 6.54 -35.62 21.91
N LYS A 27 6.65 -35.91 23.21
CA LYS A 27 5.51 -35.87 24.12
C LYS A 27 5.14 -34.42 24.42
N GLY A 28 3.85 -34.11 24.39
CA GLY A 28 3.34 -32.78 24.73
C GLY A 28 2.12 -32.39 23.90
N LYS A 29 1.67 -31.15 24.08
CA LYS A 29 0.60 -30.52 23.31
C LYS A 29 1.21 -29.74 22.16
N PHE A 30 0.87 -30.11 20.93
CA PHE A 30 1.18 -29.30 19.75
C PHE A 30 0.42 -27.98 19.81
N VAL A 31 1.11 -26.88 19.56
CA VAL A 31 0.58 -25.53 19.54
C VAL A 31 0.93 -24.92 18.18
N HIS A 32 -0.09 -24.35 17.54
CA HIS A 32 0.04 -23.51 16.36
C HIS A 32 -0.58 -22.15 16.69
N ARG A 33 0.17 -21.09 16.42
CA ARG A 33 -0.23 -19.70 16.65
C ARG A 33 -0.01 -18.91 15.37
N SER A 34 -0.88 -17.94 15.12
CA SER A 34 -0.75 -17.04 13.98
C SER A 34 -0.80 -15.58 14.41
N LEU A 35 -0.08 -14.74 13.67
CA LEU A 35 -0.15 -13.29 13.75
C LEU A 35 -0.34 -12.73 12.34
N THR A 36 -1.34 -11.86 12.18
CA THR A 36 -1.56 -11.10 10.95
C THR A 36 -1.52 -9.62 11.28
N ALA A 37 -0.54 -8.90 10.72
CA ALA A 37 -0.53 -7.45 10.69
C ALA A 37 -1.02 -6.98 9.33
N ALA A 38 -2.14 -6.27 9.26
CA ALA A 38 -2.72 -5.78 8.02
C ALA A 38 -2.91 -4.26 8.13
N ALA A 39 -2.62 -3.55 7.05
CA ALA A 39 -2.77 -2.11 7.03
C ALA A 39 -3.57 -1.63 5.82
N ILE A 40 -4.47 -0.67 6.04
CA ILE A 40 -5.42 -0.16 5.04
C ILE A 40 -5.35 1.37 4.94
N PHE A 41 -5.64 1.94 3.78
CA PHE A 41 -5.93 3.38 3.71
C PHE A 41 -7.40 3.61 4.07
N ASP A 42 -7.64 4.41 5.12
CA ASP A 42 -8.98 4.65 5.66
C ASP A 42 -9.85 5.47 4.68
N PRO A 43 -11.13 5.11 4.48
CA PRO A 43 -12.00 5.85 3.57
C PRO A 43 -12.40 7.25 4.09
N ASN A 44 -12.14 7.57 5.35
CA ASN A 44 -12.30 8.89 5.96
C ASN A 44 -10.92 9.53 6.28
N GLN A 45 -9.83 9.07 5.64
CA GLN A 45 -8.48 9.61 5.84
C GLN A 45 -8.40 11.09 5.42
N GLU A 46 -7.78 11.89 6.27
CA GLU A 46 -7.38 13.27 5.93
C GLU A 46 -6.13 13.24 5.05
N LEU A 47 -6.17 13.96 3.92
CA LEU A 47 -5.10 14.01 2.91
C LEU A 47 -4.46 15.42 2.79
N ASN A 48 -4.68 16.30 3.76
CA ASN A 48 -4.01 17.59 3.81
C ASN A 48 -2.51 17.45 4.06
N SER A 49 -1.70 17.98 3.14
CA SER A 49 -0.25 18.01 3.29
C SER A 49 0.20 19.23 4.08
N ASN A 50 1.37 19.09 4.71
CA ASN A 50 1.92 20.06 5.65
C ASN A 50 3.07 20.91 5.09
N TRP A 51 3.52 20.54 3.89
CA TRP A 51 4.54 21.26 3.15
C TRP A 51 4.07 22.72 2.95
N PRO A 52 4.94 23.73 2.89
CA PRO A 52 4.58 25.05 2.34
C PRO A 52 4.17 24.91 0.85
N VAL A 53 2.95 24.43 0.61
CA VAL A 53 2.47 24.05 -0.73
C VAL A 53 2.15 25.28 -1.59
N SER A 54 1.95 26.44 -0.97
CA SER A 54 1.50 27.66 -1.64
C SER A 54 2.53 28.33 -2.55
N THR A 55 3.82 27.94 -2.52
CA THR A 55 4.86 28.58 -3.35
C THR A 55 5.76 27.62 -4.14
N GLU A 56 5.80 26.33 -3.80
CA GLU A 56 6.79 25.39 -4.35
C GLU A 56 6.19 24.19 -5.11
N ILE A 57 4.96 23.75 -4.77
CA ILE A 57 4.26 22.65 -5.45
C ILE A 57 2.84 23.12 -5.82
N ASN A 58 2.68 23.62 -7.05
CA ASN A 58 1.36 23.93 -7.60
C ASN A 58 0.66 22.62 -7.99
N SER A 59 0.07 21.91 -7.01
CA SER A 59 -0.65 20.63 -7.21
C SER A 59 -1.97 20.54 -6.44
N PRO A 60 -3.02 19.91 -7.00
CA PRO A 60 -4.30 19.71 -6.33
C PRO A 60 -4.27 18.89 -5.04
N VAL A 61 -3.33 17.96 -4.88
CA VAL A 61 -3.27 17.10 -3.68
C VAL A 61 -2.66 17.79 -2.46
N GLN A 62 -2.48 19.12 -2.52
CA GLN A 62 -2.04 19.94 -1.39
C GLN A 62 -3.01 19.94 -0.22
N SER A 63 -4.31 19.86 -0.52
CA SER A 63 -5.38 19.79 0.48
C SER A 63 -6.60 19.09 -0.09
N MET A 64 -7.44 18.57 0.80
CA MET A 64 -8.73 17.99 0.43
C MET A 64 -9.61 18.97 -0.33
N LYS A 65 -9.59 20.27 0.04
CA LYS A 65 -10.37 21.30 -0.66
C LYS A 65 -9.84 21.56 -2.07
N ALA A 66 -8.53 21.67 -2.23
CA ALA A 66 -7.93 21.84 -3.55
C ALA A 66 -8.18 20.62 -4.45
N LEU A 67 -8.10 19.41 -3.90
CA LEU A 67 -8.37 18.17 -4.63
C LEU A 67 -9.85 18.04 -5.03
N TYR A 68 -10.76 18.45 -4.14
CA TYR A 68 -12.19 18.58 -4.43
C TYR A 68 -12.46 19.59 -5.56
N ASP A 69 -11.89 20.79 -5.46
CA ASP A 69 -12.08 21.85 -6.45
C ASP A 69 -11.48 21.47 -7.81
N TRP A 70 -10.36 20.76 -7.81
CA TRP A 70 -9.75 20.24 -9.02
C TRP A 70 -10.65 19.21 -9.70
N GLY A 71 -11.13 18.22 -8.95
CA GLY A 71 -12.03 17.21 -9.49
C GLY A 71 -13.31 17.84 -10.02
N LEU A 72 -13.94 18.73 -9.25
CA LEU A 72 -15.17 19.40 -9.64
C LEU A 72 -14.96 20.34 -10.84
N GLY A 73 -13.83 21.02 -10.91
CA GLY A 73 -13.46 21.92 -12.01
C GLY A 73 -13.06 21.20 -13.31
N LEU A 74 -12.79 19.89 -13.27
CA LEU A 74 -12.64 19.03 -14.45
C LEU A 74 -13.97 18.40 -14.86
N ALA A 75 -14.77 17.98 -13.88
CA ALA A 75 -16.04 17.30 -14.11
C ALA A 75 -17.14 18.27 -14.58
N ASP A 76 -17.35 19.37 -13.85
CA ASP A 76 -18.51 20.27 -13.96
C ASP A 76 -18.10 21.75 -13.90
N GLN A 77 -18.56 22.52 -12.93
CA GLN A 77 -18.10 23.89 -12.68
C GLN A 77 -17.81 24.05 -11.19
N GLY A 78 -16.74 24.75 -10.87
CA GLY A 78 -16.38 25.07 -9.50
C GLY A 78 -15.25 26.09 -9.43
N PRO A 79 -14.84 26.50 -8.21
CA PRO A 79 -13.68 27.36 -8.04
C PRO A 79 -12.43 26.75 -8.66
N LEU A 80 -11.56 27.58 -9.21
CA LEU A 80 -10.25 27.12 -9.66
C LEU A 80 -9.40 26.73 -8.44
N TRP A 81 -8.96 25.47 -8.37
CA TRP A 81 -8.32 24.91 -7.18
C TRP A 81 -7.06 25.64 -6.67
N ASN A 82 -6.34 26.37 -7.53
CA ASN A 82 -5.16 27.17 -7.17
C ASN A 82 -5.40 28.69 -7.12
N ASN A 83 -6.63 29.13 -7.40
CA ASN A 83 -7.06 30.51 -7.23
C ASN A 83 -8.58 30.55 -6.95
N PRO A 84 -9.04 29.96 -5.84
CA PRO A 84 -10.47 29.71 -5.62
C PRO A 84 -11.29 30.98 -5.38
N GLU A 85 -10.64 32.10 -5.01
CA GLU A 85 -11.29 33.39 -4.79
C GLU A 85 -11.30 34.28 -6.04
N GLY A 86 -10.47 33.96 -7.04
CA GLY A 86 -10.20 34.83 -8.18
C GLY A 86 -10.56 34.25 -9.55
N ALA A 87 -10.90 32.96 -9.65
CA ALA A 87 -11.27 32.33 -10.91
C ALA A 87 -12.16 31.08 -10.72
N ASP A 88 -12.98 30.80 -11.72
CA ASP A 88 -13.73 29.55 -11.86
C ASP A 88 -13.04 28.61 -12.85
N ALA A 89 -13.20 27.31 -12.60
CA ALA A 89 -12.87 26.23 -13.49
C ALA A 89 -14.14 25.71 -14.17
N VAL A 90 -14.04 25.51 -15.49
CA VAL A 90 -15.11 25.01 -16.36
C VAL A 90 -14.68 23.64 -16.89
N GLY A 91 -15.47 22.62 -16.59
CA GLY A 91 -15.25 21.21 -16.85
C GLY A 91 -16.28 20.63 -17.85
N MET A 92 -16.21 19.32 -18.08
CA MET A 92 -16.87 18.67 -19.20
C MET A 92 -18.41 18.74 -19.18
N SER A 93 -19.05 18.57 -18.01
CA SER A 93 -20.52 18.60 -17.88
C SER A 93 -21.11 20.01 -17.87
N SER A 94 -20.27 21.04 -17.68
CA SER A 94 -20.71 22.45 -17.76
C SER A 94 -20.89 22.96 -19.20
N LYS A 95 -20.35 22.24 -20.18
CA LYS A 95 -20.58 22.52 -21.61
C LYS A 95 -21.90 21.91 -22.07
N ALA A 96 -22.44 22.48 -23.15
CA ALA A 96 -23.60 21.89 -23.81
C ALA A 96 -23.26 20.46 -24.24
N ARG A 97 -24.18 19.54 -23.99
CA ARG A 97 -24.11 18.17 -24.48
C ARG A 97 -24.30 18.16 -26.00
N CYS A 98 -23.51 17.38 -26.72
CA CYS A 98 -23.66 17.26 -28.17
C CYS A 98 -25.03 16.63 -28.52
N PRO A 99 -25.79 17.23 -29.46
CA PRO A 99 -27.12 16.73 -29.83
C PRO A 99 -27.06 15.41 -30.60
N SER A 100 -25.95 15.14 -31.28
CA SER A 100 -25.67 13.90 -32.00
C SER A 100 -24.80 12.95 -31.18
N ALA A 101 -24.86 11.65 -31.52
CA ALA A 101 -24.00 10.62 -30.93
C ALA A 101 -22.50 10.85 -31.22
N LYS A 102 -22.19 11.44 -32.38
CA LYS A 102 -20.84 11.91 -32.71
C LYS A 102 -20.66 13.35 -32.20
N ALA A 103 -19.58 13.61 -31.47
CA ALA A 103 -19.28 14.95 -30.99
C ALA A 103 -18.92 15.89 -32.17
N VAL A 104 -19.46 17.11 -32.17
CA VAL A 104 -19.21 18.11 -33.23
C VAL A 104 -19.14 19.52 -32.63
N GLY A 105 -18.07 20.26 -32.91
CA GLY A 105 -17.89 21.62 -32.41
C GLY A 105 -17.55 21.69 -30.90
N GLU A 106 -17.97 22.76 -30.22
CA GLU A 106 -17.57 23.07 -28.83
C GLU A 106 -18.42 22.37 -27.75
N CYS A 107 -19.32 21.46 -28.13
CA CYS A 107 -20.10 20.65 -27.18
C CYS A 107 -19.28 19.47 -26.62
N THR A 108 -19.69 18.91 -25.49
CA THR A 108 -19.10 17.67 -24.95
C THR A 108 -19.90 16.46 -25.47
N GLY A 109 -19.18 15.43 -25.92
CA GLY A 109 -19.75 14.17 -26.37
C GLY A 109 -20.71 13.58 -25.33
N GLN A 110 -21.72 12.84 -25.80
CA GLN A 110 -22.83 12.43 -24.93
C GLN A 110 -22.39 11.55 -23.76
N LYS A 111 -21.54 10.56 -24.01
CA LYS A 111 -21.07 9.63 -22.98
C LYS A 111 -20.03 10.29 -22.07
N THR A 112 -19.18 11.14 -22.63
CA THR A 112 -18.17 11.89 -21.89
C THR A 112 -18.84 12.87 -20.92
N TRP A 113 -19.92 13.52 -21.37
CA TRP A 113 -20.76 14.37 -20.52
C TRP A 113 -21.40 13.55 -19.39
N ASP A 114 -22.01 12.39 -19.70
CA ASP A 114 -22.66 11.54 -18.69
C ASP A 114 -21.68 11.03 -17.62
N ALA A 115 -20.49 10.58 -18.04
CA ALA A 115 -19.44 10.12 -17.13
C ALA A 115 -18.93 11.26 -16.23
N ALA A 116 -18.74 12.46 -16.80
CA ALA A 116 -18.33 13.65 -16.05
C ALA A 116 -19.42 14.10 -15.06
N ASP A 117 -20.68 14.13 -15.46
CA ASP A 117 -21.81 14.51 -14.59
C ASP A 117 -22.00 13.52 -13.44
N LYS A 118 -21.85 12.21 -13.70
CA LYS A 118 -21.81 11.18 -12.66
C LYS A 118 -20.70 11.46 -11.65
N TRP A 119 -19.46 11.67 -12.11
CA TRP A 119 -18.33 11.95 -11.23
C TRP A 119 -18.53 13.25 -10.43
N ALA A 120 -19.07 14.30 -11.05
CA ALA A 120 -19.39 15.56 -10.36
C ALA A 120 -20.39 15.36 -9.22
N LYS A 121 -21.42 14.52 -9.41
CA LYS A 121 -22.39 14.16 -8.37
C LYS A 121 -21.73 13.38 -7.23
N GLU A 122 -20.84 12.45 -7.54
CA GLU A 122 -20.08 11.69 -6.56
C GLU A 122 -19.18 12.60 -5.71
N ILE A 123 -18.44 13.53 -6.34
CA ILE A 123 -17.62 14.52 -5.64
C ILE A 123 -18.48 15.36 -4.68
N LYS A 124 -19.60 15.91 -5.16
CA LYS A 124 -20.52 16.72 -4.34
C LYS A 124 -21.10 15.92 -3.18
N ALA A 125 -21.46 14.65 -3.39
CA ALA A 125 -22.00 13.77 -2.36
C ALA A 125 -20.94 13.38 -1.31
N GLY A 126 -19.69 13.25 -1.71
CA GLY A 126 -18.55 13.00 -0.82
C GLY A 126 -18.19 14.19 0.06
N GLY A 127 -18.21 15.37 -0.53
CA GLY A 127 -17.63 16.57 0.06
C GLY A 127 -16.10 16.45 0.20
N TRP A 128 -15.51 17.36 0.98
CA TRP A 128 -14.06 17.44 1.14
C TRP A 128 -13.58 17.37 2.60
N LYS A 129 -14.50 17.33 3.56
CA LYS A 129 -14.14 17.22 4.98
C LYS A 129 -14.33 15.78 5.45
N PRO A 130 -13.30 15.15 6.06
CA PRO A 130 -13.51 13.95 6.85
C PRO A 130 -14.59 14.19 7.91
N ARG A 131 -15.44 13.20 8.16
CA ARG A 131 -16.48 13.32 9.19
C ARG A 131 -15.86 13.11 10.57
N ALA A 132 -16.24 13.98 11.51
CA ALA A 132 -15.71 13.96 12.88
C ALA A 132 -16.14 12.71 13.68
N ASP A 133 -17.27 12.09 13.32
CA ASP A 133 -17.74 10.83 13.91
C ASP A 133 -16.98 9.60 13.41
N GLY A 134 -16.00 9.80 12.53
CA GLY A 134 -15.21 8.74 11.92
C GLY A 134 -15.93 8.00 10.79
N SER A 135 -17.21 8.25 10.48
CA SER A 135 -17.88 7.61 9.35
C SER A 135 -17.34 8.14 8.02
N ALA A 136 -17.27 7.29 6.99
CA ALA A 136 -16.84 7.72 5.65
C ALA A 136 -18.06 7.89 4.73
N PRO A 137 -18.24 9.05 4.07
CA PRO A 137 -19.15 9.14 2.93
C PRO A 137 -18.86 8.07 1.88
N ALA A 138 -19.89 7.58 1.20
CA ALA A 138 -19.73 6.57 0.14
C ALA A 138 -18.81 7.04 -1.01
N HIS A 139 -18.77 8.35 -1.26
CA HIS A 139 -17.94 8.97 -2.29
C HIS A 139 -16.92 9.94 -1.69
N SER A 140 -16.35 9.65 -0.52
CA SER A 140 -15.27 10.47 0.04
C SER A 140 -14.08 10.57 -0.92
N ILE A 141 -13.22 11.58 -0.74
CA ILE A 141 -12.02 11.77 -1.58
C ILE A 141 -11.13 10.54 -1.66
N PRO A 142 -10.76 9.87 -0.54
CA PRO A 142 -9.99 8.63 -0.62
C PRO A 142 -10.66 7.53 -1.45
N ARG A 143 -12.00 7.50 -1.53
CA ARG A 143 -12.76 6.52 -2.29
C ARG A 143 -12.79 6.83 -3.79
N TRP A 144 -13.17 8.05 -4.20
CA TRP A 144 -13.24 8.35 -5.64
C TRP A 144 -11.85 8.50 -6.27
N MET A 145 -10.81 8.77 -5.49
CA MET A 145 -9.40 8.64 -5.91
C MET A 145 -8.90 7.18 -5.91
N ALA A 146 -9.74 6.22 -5.52
CA ALA A 146 -9.44 4.79 -5.41
C ALA A 146 -8.18 4.47 -4.56
N MET A 147 -7.96 5.27 -3.52
CA MET A 147 -6.84 5.11 -2.58
C MET A 147 -7.22 4.26 -1.37
N SER A 148 -8.45 4.41 -0.85
CA SER A 148 -8.88 3.70 0.36
C SER A 148 -9.23 2.24 0.15
N ASN A 149 -9.16 1.44 1.21
CA ASN A 149 -9.82 0.13 1.29
C ASN A 149 -11.07 0.23 2.18
N GLU A 150 -11.88 -0.82 2.18
CA GLU A 150 -12.94 -0.97 3.17
C GLU A 150 -12.35 -1.21 4.56
N ARG A 151 -13.03 -0.69 5.59
CA ARG A 151 -12.65 -1.01 6.97
C ARG A 151 -13.02 -2.47 7.26
N PRO A 152 -12.14 -3.25 7.88
CA PRO A 152 -12.49 -4.59 8.31
C PRO A 152 -13.59 -4.53 9.36
N ASP A 153 -14.53 -5.49 9.33
CA ASP A 153 -15.42 -5.73 10.46
C ASP A 153 -14.58 -6.19 11.66
N PRO A 154 -14.57 -5.45 12.80
CA PRO A 154 -13.79 -5.84 13.98
C PRO A 154 -14.16 -7.20 14.57
N ALA A 155 -15.34 -7.73 14.26
CA ALA A 155 -15.78 -9.05 14.69
C ALA A 155 -15.34 -10.18 13.73
N ALA A 156 -14.93 -9.85 12.51
CA ALA A 156 -14.50 -10.84 11.53
C ALA A 156 -13.07 -11.31 11.83
N PRO A 157 -12.78 -12.61 11.64
CA PRO A 157 -11.41 -13.10 11.71
C PRO A 157 -10.57 -12.56 10.55
N ALA A 158 -9.24 -12.50 10.74
CA ALA A 158 -8.33 -11.99 9.70
C ALA A 158 -8.45 -12.79 8.40
N SER A 159 -8.61 -14.11 8.50
CA SER A 159 -8.85 -15.03 7.38
C SER A 159 -10.09 -14.71 6.54
N LYS A 160 -11.06 -13.94 7.07
CA LYS A 160 -12.22 -13.44 6.32
C LYS A 160 -12.09 -11.97 5.96
N ALA A 161 -11.68 -11.14 6.93
CA ALA A 161 -11.53 -9.70 6.75
C ALA A 161 -10.54 -9.35 5.63
N TYR A 162 -9.51 -10.19 5.45
CA TYR A 162 -8.48 -10.00 4.43
C TYR A 162 -8.36 -11.16 3.44
N ALA A 163 -9.46 -11.86 3.19
CA ALA A 163 -9.52 -12.91 2.16
C ALA A 163 -9.36 -12.32 0.75
N ASP A 164 -9.94 -11.14 0.53
CA ASP A 164 -9.81 -10.40 -0.73
C ASP A 164 -8.42 -9.73 -0.81
N PRO A 165 -7.61 -9.98 -1.86
CA PRO A 165 -6.31 -9.32 -2.05
C PRO A 165 -6.37 -7.79 -2.17
N ASN A 166 -7.55 -7.20 -2.39
CA ASN A 166 -7.82 -5.76 -2.50
C ASN A 166 -8.28 -5.12 -1.17
N SER A 167 -8.41 -5.90 -0.10
CA SER A 167 -8.86 -5.42 1.22
C SER A 167 -7.77 -4.73 2.07
N TYR A 168 -6.52 -4.70 1.60
CA TYR A 168 -5.38 -4.09 2.32
C TYR A 168 -4.36 -3.46 1.38
N LYS A 169 -3.45 -2.65 1.95
CA LYS A 169 -2.27 -2.08 1.26
C LYS A 169 -0.99 -2.83 1.57
N ILE A 170 -0.84 -3.33 2.79
CA ILE A 170 0.20 -4.31 3.15
C ILE A 170 -0.35 -5.29 4.17
N LYS A 171 0.12 -6.54 4.08
CA LYS A 171 -0.23 -7.61 5.00
C LYS A 171 1.01 -8.47 5.26
N SER A 172 1.25 -8.73 6.54
CA SER A 172 2.29 -9.61 7.04
C SER A 172 1.64 -10.72 7.84
N ASP A 173 1.86 -11.97 7.44
CA ASP A 173 1.40 -13.17 8.14
C ASP A 173 2.61 -13.91 8.73
N VAL A 174 2.58 -14.18 10.03
CA VAL A 174 3.55 -15.02 10.73
C VAL A 174 2.82 -16.23 11.30
N ASN A 175 3.34 -17.42 11.03
CA ASN A 175 2.89 -18.66 11.66
C ASN A 175 4.01 -19.22 12.52
N VAL A 176 3.67 -19.69 13.71
CA VAL A 176 4.64 -20.32 14.62
C VAL A 176 4.04 -21.61 15.17
N THR A 177 4.84 -22.66 15.21
CA THR A 177 4.48 -23.96 15.77
C THR A 177 5.50 -24.38 16.81
N PHE A 178 5.05 -25.01 17.88
CA PHE A 178 5.91 -25.62 18.89
C PHE A 178 5.15 -26.69 19.69
N VAL A 179 5.86 -27.47 20.51
CA VAL A 179 5.26 -28.44 21.43
C VAL A 179 5.48 -28.00 22.86
N VAL A 180 4.41 -27.90 23.65
CA VAL A 180 4.47 -27.68 25.09
C VAL A 180 4.51 -29.04 25.79
N GLY A 181 5.59 -29.31 26.51
CA GLY A 181 5.80 -30.52 27.29
C GLY A 181 4.90 -30.61 28.52
N GLU A 182 4.96 -31.76 29.21
CA GLU A 182 4.20 -32.00 30.44
C GLU A 182 4.63 -31.08 31.61
N ASP A 183 5.84 -30.52 31.55
CA ASP A 183 6.38 -29.55 32.50
C ASP A 183 5.94 -28.09 32.23
N GLY A 184 5.05 -27.89 31.24
CA GLY A 184 4.58 -26.57 30.81
C GLY A 184 5.62 -25.79 30.01
N LYS A 185 6.78 -26.37 29.69
CA LYS A 185 7.84 -25.72 28.89
C LYS A 185 7.75 -26.12 27.43
N ILE A 186 8.30 -25.30 26.57
CA ILE A 186 8.41 -25.61 25.15
C ILE A 186 9.56 -26.59 24.94
N VAL A 187 9.29 -27.65 24.18
CA VAL A 187 10.29 -28.67 23.88
C VAL A 187 11.29 -28.11 22.88
N ASP A 188 12.56 -28.20 23.24
CA ASP A 188 13.67 -27.77 22.40
C ASP A 188 13.69 -28.52 21.05
N GLY A 189 13.99 -27.81 19.97
CA GLY A 189 13.93 -28.32 18.60
C GLY A 189 12.52 -28.59 18.04
N SER A 190 11.44 -28.31 18.77
CA SER A 190 10.05 -28.43 18.27
C SER A 190 9.54 -27.19 17.55
N VAL A 191 10.32 -26.10 17.59
CA VAL A 191 9.92 -24.78 17.10
C VAL A 191 10.04 -24.70 15.59
N GLY A 192 9.03 -24.14 14.94
CA GLY A 192 9.01 -23.83 13.52
C GLY A 192 8.25 -22.56 13.26
N SER A 193 8.57 -21.88 12.16
CA SER A 193 7.87 -20.66 11.77
C SER A 193 7.92 -20.41 10.27
N ASP A 194 6.96 -19.63 9.80
CA ASP A 194 6.86 -19.14 8.43
C ASP A 194 6.44 -17.67 8.44
N TYR A 195 6.87 -16.93 7.41
CA TYR A 195 6.57 -15.51 7.24
C TYR A 195 6.24 -15.21 5.79
N ARG A 196 5.15 -14.46 5.60
CA ARG A 196 4.75 -13.94 4.30
C ARG A 196 4.45 -12.45 4.41
N ALA A 197 5.15 -11.65 3.63
CA ALA A 197 4.86 -10.23 3.44
C ALA A 197 4.28 -10.01 2.05
N ARG A 198 3.13 -9.34 1.97
CA ARG A 198 2.46 -9.01 0.72
C ARG A 198 2.05 -7.53 0.69
N VAL A 199 2.31 -6.87 -0.43
CA VAL A 199 1.77 -5.56 -0.79
C VAL A 199 0.46 -5.75 -1.57
N GLY A 200 -0.53 -4.93 -1.28
CA GLY A 200 -1.84 -4.94 -1.92
C GLY A 200 -1.85 -4.26 -3.29
N ASN A 201 -2.99 -4.38 -3.98
CA ASN A 201 -3.23 -3.65 -5.20
C ASN A 201 -3.52 -2.17 -4.90
N ALA A 202 -3.11 -1.34 -5.84
CA ALA A 202 -3.63 -0.01 -6.04
C ALA A 202 -4.67 -0.05 -7.17
N HIS A 203 -5.57 0.92 -7.23
CA HIS A 203 -6.63 0.94 -8.23
C HIS A 203 -6.61 2.26 -8.98
N LEU A 204 -6.76 2.23 -10.31
CA LEU A 204 -7.05 3.43 -11.08
C LEU A 204 -8.40 4.00 -10.64
N PRO A 205 -8.55 5.33 -10.54
CA PRO A 205 -9.81 5.90 -10.12
C PRO A 205 -10.85 5.62 -11.20
N HIS A 206 -12.04 5.16 -10.83
CA HIS A 206 -13.07 4.80 -11.81
C HIS A 206 -13.41 5.95 -12.77
N PHE A 207 -13.38 7.21 -12.31
CA PHE A 207 -13.62 8.35 -13.20
C PHE A 207 -12.57 8.46 -14.31
N VAL A 208 -11.32 8.04 -14.07
CA VAL A 208 -10.25 8.06 -15.09
C VAL A 208 -10.59 7.07 -16.20
N THR A 209 -10.89 5.83 -15.84
CA THR A 209 -11.21 4.77 -16.81
C THR A 209 -12.55 5.03 -17.50
N ASP A 210 -13.60 5.40 -16.75
CA ASP A 210 -14.94 5.68 -17.29
C ASP A 210 -14.91 6.81 -18.32
N ILE A 211 -14.18 7.90 -18.04
CA ILE A 211 -14.11 9.04 -18.95
C ILE A 211 -13.19 8.74 -20.14
N MET A 212 -12.09 8.01 -19.98
CA MET A 212 -11.28 7.55 -21.12
C MET A 212 -12.09 6.67 -22.07
N GLN A 213 -12.87 5.72 -21.55
CA GLN A 213 -13.77 4.88 -22.35
C GLN A 213 -14.86 5.70 -23.05
N ALA A 214 -15.38 6.72 -22.36
CA ALA A 214 -16.36 7.63 -22.93
C ALA A 214 -15.77 8.51 -24.05
N ILE A 215 -14.52 8.95 -23.91
CA ILE A 215 -13.80 9.69 -24.96
C ILE A 215 -13.59 8.81 -26.19
N GLU A 216 -13.18 7.55 -26.01
CA GLU A 216 -13.09 6.59 -27.12
C GLU A 216 -14.42 6.43 -27.85
N ALA A 217 -15.51 6.30 -27.09
CA ALA A 217 -16.82 6.09 -27.67
C ALA A 217 -17.41 7.31 -28.41
N ASP A 218 -17.11 8.54 -27.95
CA ASP A 218 -17.67 9.77 -28.53
C ASP A 218 -16.78 10.38 -29.62
N TYR A 219 -15.45 10.24 -29.50
CA TYR A 219 -14.45 10.88 -30.36
C TYR A 219 -13.64 9.89 -31.20
N GLY A 220 -13.79 8.56 -30.98
CA GLY A 220 -13.06 7.54 -31.73
C GLY A 220 -11.56 7.48 -31.41
N ILE A 221 -11.13 8.07 -30.31
CA ILE A 221 -9.73 8.10 -29.85
C ILE A 221 -9.51 6.91 -28.91
N PRO A 222 -8.78 5.86 -29.32
CA PRO A 222 -8.63 4.64 -28.53
C PRO A 222 -7.94 4.94 -27.20
N ALA A 223 -8.33 4.23 -26.15
CA ALA A 223 -7.66 4.32 -24.86
C ALA A 223 -6.16 3.98 -24.95
N PRO A 224 -5.31 4.59 -24.10
CA PRO A 224 -3.89 4.26 -24.07
C PRO A 224 -3.67 2.83 -23.56
N ASP A 225 -2.76 2.11 -24.20
CA ASP A 225 -2.24 0.85 -23.66
C ASP A 225 -1.36 1.13 -22.44
N ILE A 226 -1.79 0.65 -21.28
CA ILE A 226 -1.09 0.80 -20.00
C ILE A 226 -0.78 -0.55 -19.37
N ASP A 227 -0.80 -1.63 -20.16
CA ASP A 227 -0.40 -2.95 -19.70
C ASP A 227 1.12 -2.97 -19.46
N TYR A 228 1.52 -3.67 -18.39
CA TYR A 228 2.94 -3.78 -18.04
C TYR A 228 3.22 -5.04 -17.25
N THR A 229 4.47 -5.51 -17.33
CA THR A 229 4.97 -6.62 -16.52
C THR A 229 6.01 -6.11 -15.54
N THR A 230 5.81 -6.36 -14.25
CA THR A 230 6.70 -5.86 -13.20
C THR A 230 7.25 -6.98 -12.30
N GLN A 231 8.44 -6.76 -11.76
CA GLN A 231 9.10 -7.67 -10.81
C GLN A 231 8.78 -7.24 -9.37
N ASP A 232 8.85 -8.21 -8.47
CA ASP A 232 8.42 -8.11 -7.07
C ASP A 232 6.96 -7.65 -6.94
N ALA A 233 6.12 -8.08 -7.88
CA ALA A 233 4.71 -7.72 -7.90
C ALA A 233 3.99 -8.40 -6.74
N LEU A 234 3.43 -7.62 -5.82
CA LEU A 234 2.72 -8.03 -4.61
C LEU A 234 3.59 -8.74 -3.57
N GLU A 235 4.51 -9.60 -3.98
CA GLU A 235 5.47 -10.30 -3.11
C GLU A 235 6.84 -10.29 -3.76
N TYR A 236 7.88 -10.27 -2.92
CA TYR A 236 9.25 -10.19 -3.39
C TYR A 236 9.63 -11.45 -4.19
N GLY A 237 10.25 -11.27 -5.35
CA GLY A 237 10.60 -12.35 -6.28
C GLY A 237 9.50 -12.72 -7.28
N ASN A 238 8.25 -12.27 -7.11
CA ASN A 238 7.18 -12.56 -8.06
C ASN A 238 7.23 -11.66 -9.29
N VAL A 239 6.85 -12.20 -10.45
CA VAL A 239 6.68 -11.43 -11.69
C VAL A 239 5.24 -11.52 -12.13
N HIS A 240 4.61 -10.37 -12.44
CA HIS A 240 3.21 -10.32 -12.82
C HIS A 240 2.97 -9.32 -13.96
N THR A 241 2.10 -9.70 -14.88
CA THR A 241 1.58 -8.83 -15.93
C THR A 241 0.25 -8.26 -15.47
N SER A 242 0.17 -6.93 -15.40
CA SER A 242 -1.02 -6.19 -15.01
C SER A 242 -1.75 -5.65 -16.23
N HIS A 243 -3.08 -5.58 -16.15
CA HIS A 243 -3.94 -4.97 -17.16
C HIS A 243 -4.78 -3.83 -16.56
N PRO A 244 -4.18 -2.68 -16.17
CA PRO A 244 -4.86 -1.68 -15.35
C PRO A 244 -6.12 -1.10 -15.97
N TYR A 245 -6.18 -0.98 -17.30
CA TYR A 245 -7.36 -0.46 -17.98
C TYR A 245 -8.55 -1.42 -17.94
N LYS A 246 -8.27 -2.73 -17.97
CA LYS A 246 -9.27 -3.80 -18.01
C LYS A 246 -9.73 -4.18 -16.61
N ASP A 247 -8.78 -4.37 -15.71
CA ASP A 247 -9.02 -4.95 -14.39
C ASP A 247 -9.16 -3.85 -13.31
N GLY A 248 -8.75 -2.61 -13.62
CA GLY A 248 -8.72 -1.49 -12.66
C GLY A 248 -7.54 -1.54 -11.70
N ASP A 249 -6.78 -2.63 -11.68
CA ASP A 249 -5.74 -2.92 -10.71
C ASP A 249 -4.34 -2.57 -11.20
N THR A 250 -3.53 -2.06 -10.27
CA THR A 250 -2.09 -1.84 -10.42
C THR A 250 -1.41 -2.49 -9.22
N PRO A 251 -0.69 -3.61 -9.38
CA PRO A 251 -0.07 -4.31 -8.26
C PRO A 251 0.98 -3.44 -7.59
N GLY A 252 0.97 -3.41 -6.25
CA GLY A 252 2.07 -2.86 -5.46
C GLY A 252 3.37 -3.62 -5.73
N GLN A 253 4.50 -2.95 -5.50
CA GLN A 253 5.82 -3.56 -5.58
C GLN A 253 6.31 -3.86 -4.17
N ALA A 254 6.55 -5.14 -3.87
CA ALA A 254 7.16 -5.58 -2.63
C ALA A 254 8.66 -5.29 -2.65
N TYR A 255 9.18 -4.82 -1.53
CA TYR A 255 10.62 -4.67 -1.34
C TYR A 255 11.17 -5.85 -0.56
N PHE A 256 12.51 -5.98 -0.53
CA PHE A 256 13.20 -7.10 0.09
C PHE A 256 12.76 -7.28 1.56
N PRO A 257 12.10 -8.40 1.91
CA PRO A 257 11.69 -8.67 3.27
C PRO A 257 12.81 -9.34 4.06
N HIS A 258 12.72 -9.32 5.38
CA HIS A 258 13.56 -10.14 6.24
C HIS A 258 12.73 -10.78 7.34
N PHE A 259 13.01 -12.04 7.64
CA PHE A 259 12.46 -12.77 8.76
C PHE A 259 13.57 -13.41 9.58
N ARG A 260 13.65 -13.05 10.86
CA ARG A 260 14.35 -13.88 11.85
C ARG A 260 13.35 -14.92 12.33
N GLY A 261 13.65 -16.18 11.99
CA GLY A 261 12.82 -17.32 12.35
C GLY A 261 12.61 -17.45 13.86
N ALA A 262 11.63 -18.28 14.20
CA ALA A 262 11.26 -18.55 15.57
C ALA A 262 12.41 -19.12 16.41
N ARG A 263 12.74 -18.43 17.49
CA ARG A 263 13.79 -18.77 18.45
C ARG A 263 13.18 -19.02 19.82
N LEU A 264 13.62 -20.10 20.46
CA LEU A 264 13.22 -20.43 21.82
C LEU A 264 14.04 -19.60 22.81
N ASP A 265 13.38 -19.02 23.81
CA ASP A 265 14.05 -18.33 24.91
C ASP A 265 14.76 -19.32 25.87
N ASP A 266 15.72 -18.82 26.65
CA ASP A 266 16.51 -19.66 27.56
C ASP A 266 15.64 -20.32 28.65
N ALA A 267 14.54 -19.67 29.05
CA ALA A 267 13.58 -20.20 30.02
C ALA A 267 12.66 -21.30 29.44
N LYS A 268 12.70 -21.50 28.11
CA LYS A 268 11.85 -22.39 27.34
C LYS A 268 10.37 -22.12 27.55
N GLN A 269 10.02 -20.85 27.71
CA GLN A 269 8.65 -20.37 27.93
C GLN A 269 8.07 -19.71 26.68
N CYS A 270 8.90 -19.05 25.87
CA CYS A 270 8.42 -18.24 24.77
C CYS A 270 9.25 -18.45 23.51
N VAL A 271 8.58 -18.38 22.38
CA VAL A 271 9.18 -18.42 21.06
C VAL A 271 9.13 -17.02 20.48
N ASP A 272 10.29 -16.37 20.38
CA ASP A 272 10.47 -15.06 19.79
C ASP A 272 10.67 -15.13 18.28
N PHE A 273 10.19 -14.14 17.54
CA PHE A 273 10.39 -14.02 16.10
C PHE A 273 10.38 -12.54 15.71
N ARG A 274 10.95 -12.24 14.54
CA ARG A 274 10.92 -10.90 13.97
C ARG A 274 10.74 -10.92 12.46
N GLY A 275 9.98 -9.97 11.92
CA GLY A 275 9.79 -9.85 10.48
C GLY A 275 9.65 -8.39 10.05
N VAL A 276 10.27 -8.04 8.93
CA VAL A 276 10.07 -6.74 8.26
C VAL A 276 9.62 -7.00 6.83
N GLY A 277 8.59 -6.27 6.42
CA GLY A 277 8.05 -6.36 5.08
C GLY A 277 7.27 -5.12 4.68
N GLY A 278 6.92 -5.06 3.40
CA GLY A 278 6.20 -3.95 2.79
C GLY A 278 6.76 -3.61 1.42
N GLY A 279 6.62 -2.36 1.01
CA GLY A 279 7.03 -1.91 -0.31
C GLY A 279 6.36 -0.60 -0.70
N VAL A 280 5.94 -0.47 -1.95
CA VAL A 280 5.33 0.76 -2.47
C VAL A 280 4.02 0.50 -3.21
N HIS A 281 3.18 1.53 -3.24
CA HIS A 281 1.88 1.52 -3.89
C HIS A 281 2.01 1.29 -5.42
N GLY A 282 1.05 0.59 -6.01
CA GLY A 282 1.16 0.10 -7.40
C GLY A 282 1.30 1.18 -8.48
N TYR A 283 0.82 2.39 -8.24
CA TYR A 283 1.08 3.52 -9.14
C TYR A 283 2.57 3.81 -9.31
N ARG A 284 3.36 3.75 -8.24
CA ARG A 284 4.81 3.96 -8.30
C ARG A 284 5.49 2.88 -9.14
N ALA A 285 5.03 1.64 -9.05
CA ALA A 285 5.52 0.54 -9.88
C ALA A 285 5.13 0.77 -11.36
N MET A 286 3.85 1.07 -11.62
CA MET A 286 3.31 1.34 -12.95
C MET A 286 4.07 2.47 -13.66
N ILE A 287 4.21 3.64 -13.04
CA ILE A 287 4.88 4.78 -13.66
C ILE A 287 6.41 4.59 -13.78
N GLY A 288 6.98 3.55 -13.16
CA GLY A 288 8.35 3.12 -13.43
C GLY A 288 8.53 2.54 -14.84
N HIS A 289 7.44 2.10 -15.48
CA HIS A 289 7.45 1.64 -16.86
C HIS A 289 7.32 2.81 -17.83
N LYS A 290 8.38 3.07 -18.59
CA LYS A 290 8.42 4.16 -19.58
C LYS A 290 7.28 4.05 -20.61
N SER A 291 6.94 2.83 -21.04
CA SER A 291 5.87 2.57 -22.01
C SER A 291 4.53 3.13 -21.55
N VAL A 292 4.17 2.98 -20.27
CA VAL A 292 2.91 3.50 -19.73
C VAL A 292 2.85 5.02 -19.88
N ASN A 293 3.90 5.73 -19.45
CA ASN A 293 3.98 7.19 -19.60
C ASN A 293 3.89 7.61 -21.08
N ASP A 294 4.67 6.97 -21.95
CA ASP A 294 4.72 7.31 -23.36
C ASP A 294 3.38 7.09 -24.06
N ASN A 295 2.70 5.98 -23.77
CA ASN A 295 1.42 5.63 -24.39
C ASN A 295 0.31 6.59 -23.94
N VAL A 296 0.24 6.93 -22.65
CA VAL A 296 -0.73 7.93 -22.16
C VAL A 296 -0.42 9.31 -22.73
N LYS A 297 0.86 9.69 -22.83
CA LYS A 297 1.26 10.96 -23.46
C LYS A 297 0.85 11.00 -24.94
N ALA A 298 1.04 9.92 -25.68
CA ALA A 298 0.62 9.82 -27.07
C ALA A 298 -0.91 9.94 -27.20
N TRP A 299 -1.67 9.33 -26.29
CA TRP A 299 -3.12 9.50 -26.21
C TRP A 299 -3.52 10.95 -25.94
N VAL A 300 -2.88 11.64 -24.97
CA VAL A 300 -3.13 13.07 -24.72
C VAL A 300 -2.84 13.91 -25.96
N ASP A 301 -1.78 13.61 -26.71
CA ASP A 301 -1.46 14.32 -27.94
C ASP A 301 -2.52 14.10 -29.03
N GLN A 302 -3.08 12.91 -29.13
CA GLN A 302 -4.21 12.64 -30.02
C GLN A 302 -5.45 13.44 -29.61
N VAL A 303 -5.81 13.43 -28.32
CA VAL A 303 -6.93 14.24 -27.80
C VAL A 303 -6.70 15.72 -28.09
N ASN A 304 -5.49 16.25 -27.91
CA ASN A 304 -5.21 17.67 -28.17
C ASN A 304 -5.28 18.06 -29.65
N ASN A 305 -4.89 17.15 -30.55
CA ASN A 305 -4.86 17.39 -32.00
C ASN A 305 -6.20 17.11 -32.68
N ASP A 306 -7.11 16.40 -32.00
CA ASP A 306 -8.44 16.11 -32.52
C ASP A 306 -9.31 17.38 -32.55
N LEU A 307 -9.89 17.69 -33.72
CA LEU A 307 -10.67 18.92 -33.94
C LEU A 307 -12.10 18.84 -33.37
N GLU A 308 -12.60 17.65 -33.06
CA GLU A 308 -13.92 17.42 -32.49
C GLU A 308 -13.89 17.49 -30.95
N THR A 309 -12.73 17.28 -30.33
CA THR A 309 -12.57 17.50 -28.88
C THR A 309 -12.60 18.98 -28.53
N ASN A 310 -13.34 19.32 -27.47
CA ASN A 310 -13.36 20.68 -26.92
C ASN A 310 -12.27 20.87 -25.85
N HIS A 311 -12.02 22.11 -25.45
CA HIS A 311 -10.96 22.43 -24.48
C HIS A 311 -11.12 21.76 -23.10
N THR A 312 -12.34 21.43 -22.66
CA THR A 312 -12.56 20.78 -21.35
C THR A 312 -12.12 19.32 -21.37
N VAL A 313 -12.36 18.61 -22.49
CA VAL A 313 -11.87 17.24 -22.71
C VAL A 313 -10.35 17.21 -22.81
N ARG A 314 -9.76 18.15 -23.56
CA ARG A 314 -8.30 18.32 -23.67
C ARG A 314 -7.64 18.60 -22.33
N ARG A 315 -8.26 19.48 -21.52
CA ARG A 315 -7.80 19.78 -20.16
C ARG A 315 -7.87 18.56 -19.25
N PHE A 316 -8.98 17.81 -19.27
CA PHE A 316 -9.08 16.56 -18.51
C PHE A 316 -7.96 15.58 -18.87
N ALA A 317 -7.74 15.33 -20.16
CA ALA A 317 -6.68 14.42 -20.62
C ALA A 317 -5.29 14.86 -20.13
N GLY A 318 -4.97 16.17 -20.23
CA GLY A 318 -3.72 16.73 -19.75
C GLY A 318 -3.53 16.62 -18.23
N ASP A 319 -4.57 16.95 -17.45
CA ASP A 319 -4.53 16.92 -15.99
C ASP A 319 -4.43 15.47 -15.46
N VAL A 320 -5.17 14.52 -16.05
CA VAL A 320 -5.10 13.11 -15.68
C VAL A 320 -3.74 12.51 -15.99
N TYR A 321 -3.18 12.80 -17.17
CA TYR A 321 -1.80 12.40 -17.48
C TYR A 321 -0.80 12.95 -16.45
N SER A 322 -0.90 14.25 -16.15
CA SER A 322 -0.02 14.90 -15.17
C SER A 322 -0.14 14.29 -13.77
N MET A 323 -1.37 14.01 -13.32
CA MET A 323 -1.66 13.53 -11.96
C MET A 323 -1.33 12.04 -11.76
N PHE A 324 -1.49 11.18 -12.79
CA PHE A 324 -1.45 9.72 -12.59
C PHE A 324 -0.36 8.98 -13.38
N PHE A 325 0.09 9.50 -14.52
CA PHE A 325 0.90 8.72 -15.47
C PHE A 325 2.25 9.33 -15.82
N LYS A 326 2.39 10.64 -15.66
CA LYS A 326 3.62 11.35 -15.95
C LYS A 326 4.76 10.83 -15.06
N ASN A 327 5.94 10.65 -15.64
CA ASN A 327 7.16 10.24 -14.91
C ASN A 327 8.43 11.03 -15.30
N THR A 328 8.30 12.12 -16.08
CA THR A 328 9.42 12.96 -16.57
C THR A 328 9.05 14.46 -16.71
N GLY A 329 10.04 15.38 -16.67
CA GLY A 329 9.93 16.84 -17.00
C GLY A 329 10.40 17.85 -15.93
N LYS A 330 10.93 19.03 -16.29
CA LYS A 330 11.75 19.97 -15.44
C LYS A 330 11.19 20.41 -14.06
N TRP A 331 12.10 20.62 -13.07
CA TRP A 331 11.86 20.96 -11.65
C TRP A 331 10.81 22.05 -11.36
N ASN A 332 10.87 23.18 -12.07
CA ASN A 332 9.97 24.32 -11.87
C ASN A 332 8.75 24.29 -12.81
N ASN A 333 8.62 23.24 -13.60
CA ASN A 333 7.64 23.12 -14.66
C ASN A 333 7.27 21.63 -14.75
N ASN A 334 6.66 21.11 -13.67
CA ASN A 334 6.42 19.70 -13.30
C ASN A 334 7.48 19.11 -12.35
N MET A 335 7.22 18.97 -11.06
CA MET A 335 8.10 18.22 -10.12
C MET A 335 8.02 16.68 -10.33
N PHE A 336 8.21 16.27 -11.60
CA PHE A 336 8.54 14.95 -12.16
C PHE A 336 7.59 13.76 -11.93
N GLY A 337 6.29 13.98 -12.13
CA GLY A 337 5.32 12.89 -12.33
C GLY A 337 4.18 12.90 -11.33
N SER A 338 3.25 11.96 -11.50
CA SER A 338 2.16 11.69 -10.56
C SER A 338 2.63 11.84 -9.10
N MET A 339 2.03 12.73 -8.29
CA MET A 339 2.36 12.85 -6.85
C MET A 339 2.20 11.48 -6.15
N ILE A 340 1.32 10.64 -6.69
CA ILE A 340 1.05 9.26 -6.27
C ILE A 340 2.20 8.32 -6.70
N GLY A 341 2.85 8.58 -7.83
CA GLY A 341 4.05 7.89 -8.29
C GLY A 341 5.30 8.16 -7.43
N ASN A 342 5.29 9.25 -6.66
CA ASN A 342 6.31 9.58 -5.66
C ASN A 342 5.95 9.07 -4.26
N ALA A 343 4.98 8.16 -4.13
CA ALA A 343 4.56 7.61 -2.84
C ALA A 343 5.76 7.01 -2.07
N PRO A 344 5.94 7.39 -0.80
CA PRO A 344 6.93 6.76 0.08
C PRO A 344 6.68 5.27 0.29
N PRO A 345 7.70 4.50 0.70
CA PRO A 345 7.50 3.13 1.12
C PRO A 345 6.57 3.04 2.34
N ILE A 346 5.74 2.00 2.34
CA ILE A 346 4.91 1.58 3.46
C ILE A 346 5.45 0.27 4.01
N TRP A 347 5.52 0.14 5.33
CA TRP A 347 6.22 -0.97 5.98
C TRP A 347 5.60 -1.38 7.30
N GLN A 348 5.86 -2.63 7.68
CA GLN A 348 5.60 -3.22 8.98
C GLN A 348 6.89 -3.84 9.49
N ASP A 349 7.23 -3.55 10.74
CA ASP A 349 8.31 -4.18 11.49
C ASP A 349 7.69 -4.87 12.70
N ILE A 350 7.81 -6.20 12.75
CA ILE A 350 7.16 -7.08 13.72
C ILE A 350 8.25 -7.65 14.62
N ALA A 351 8.06 -7.54 15.93
CA ALA A 351 8.84 -8.26 16.93
C ALA A 351 7.90 -8.75 18.04
N ALA A 352 7.67 -10.07 18.08
CA ALA A 352 6.80 -10.67 19.07
C ALA A 352 7.39 -11.96 19.64
N ALA A 353 6.79 -12.42 20.74
CA ALA A 353 6.97 -13.77 21.25
C ALA A 353 5.64 -14.42 21.61
N PHE A 354 5.49 -15.69 21.25
CA PHE A 354 4.37 -16.54 21.68
C PHE A 354 4.81 -17.47 22.79
N CYS A 355 4.10 -17.44 23.91
CA CYS A 355 4.48 -18.18 25.10
C CYS A 355 3.63 -19.45 25.32
N ALA A 356 4.18 -20.42 26.05
CA ALA A 356 3.54 -21.68 26.39
C ALA A 356 2.23 -21.50 27.18
N ASP A 357 2.13 -20.42 27.96
CA ASP A 357 0.93 -20.03 28.71
C ASP A 357 -0.18 -19.43 27.82
N GLY A 358 0.09 -19.24 26.53
CA GLY A 358 -0.83 -18.65 25.55
C GLY A 358 -0.68 -17.14 25.37
N SER A 359 0.11 -16.46 26.21
CA SER A 359 0.35 -15.01 26.09
C SER A 359 1.17 -14.67 24.84
N VAL A 360 1.03 -13.41 24.40
CA VAL A 360 1.83 -12.79 23.35
C VAL A 360 2.48 -11.55 23.94
N LYS A 361 3.75 -11.32 23.60
CA LYS A 361 4.52 -10.19 24.13
C LYS A 361 5.29 -9.48 23.03
N PRO A 362 5.41 -8.14 23.07
CA PRO A 362 6.30 -7.39 22.20
C PRO A 362 7.77 -7.72 22.54
N THR A 363 8.63 -7.76 21.52
CA THR A 363 10.07 -8.07 21.68
C THR A 363 10.99 -7.11 20.93
N HIS A 364 10.49 -5.92 20.55
CA HIS A 364 11.35 -4.89 19.98
C HIS A 364 12.47 -4.49 20.95
N LEU A 365 13.68 -4.25 20.42
CA LEU A 365 14.87 -3.87 21.16
C LEU A 365 14.85 -2.39 21.58
N GLU A 366 14.17 -1.56 20.78
CA GLU A 366 13.97 -0.14 21.05
C GLU A 366 12.48 0.21 21.12
N LYS A 367 12.17 1.24 21.90
CA LYS A 367 10.82 1.83 21.93
C LYS A 367 10.63 2.75 20.73
N ASN A 368 9.44 2.72 20.15
CA ASN A 368 9.06 3.66 19.11
C ASN A 368 8.45 4.92 19.73
N LYS A 369 9.01 6.09 19.41
CA LYS A 369 8.56 7.38 19.96
C LYS A 369 7.16 7.82 19.51
N ASP A 370 6.68 7.31 18.37
CA ASP A 370 5.38 7.67 17.78
C ASP A 370 4.31 6.60 18.07
N ALA A 371 4.69 5.43 18.59
CA ALA A 371 3.76 4.35 18.90
C ALA A 371 3.13 4.52 20.29
N ASN A 372 1.87 4.12 20.40
CA ASN A 372 1.17 4.02 21.68
C ASN A 372 0.48 2.65 21.82
N PRO A 373 0.95 1.77 22.71
CA PRO A 373 2.12 1.93 23.58
C PRO A 373 3.45 1.92 22.78
N SER A 374 4.49 2.51 23.37
CA SER A 374 5.82 2.65 22.73
C SER A 374 6.58 1.32 22.55
N ASP A 375 6.19 0.27 23.28
CA ASP A 375 6.67 -1.10 23.25
C ASP A 375 5.64 -2.03 22.59
N GLY A 376 5.41 -1.84 21.31
CA GLY A 376 4.42 -2.59 20.53
C GLY A 376 4.93 -3.93 19.98
N ILE A 377 4.02 -4.77 19.48
CA ILE A 377 4.34 -5.98 18.70
C ILE A 377 4.71 -5.61 17.25
N VAL A 378 4.05 -4.57 16.72
CA VAL A 378 4.23 -4.08 15.35
C VAL A 378 4.47 -2.57 15.36
N PHE A 379 5.55 -2.15 14.73
CA PHE A 379 5.78 -0.78 14.28
C PHE A 379 5.49 -0.66 12.78
N GLN A 380 5.09 0.53 12.33
CA GLN A 380 4.79 0.77 10.92
C GLN A 380 5.19 2.19 10.49
N SER A 381 5.16 2.43 9.18
CA SER A 381 5.20 3.77 8.59
C SER A 381 4.02 4.64 9.03
N TYR A 382 4.14 5.97 8.85
CA TYR A 382 3.06 6.93 9.17
C TYR A 382 1.70 6.60 8.54
N MET A 383 1.68 5.97 7.37
CA MET A 383 0.49 5.41 6.73
C MET A 383 0.81 3.95 6.38
N PRO A 384 -0.14 2.99 6.36
CA PRO A 384 -1.61 3.11 6.49
C PRO A 384 -2.15 3.03 7.95
N ASP A 385 -3.47 2.86 8.15
CA ASP A 385 -4.06 2.41 9.42
C ASP A 385 -3.63 0.97 9.75
N LEU A 386 -3.21 0.69 10.98
CA LEU A 386 -2.73 -0.64 11.41
C LEU A 386 -3.79 -1.45 12.15
N TYR A 387 -3.98 -2.70 11.72
CA TYR A 387 -4.75 -3.71 12.44
C TYR A 387 -3.86 -4.93 12.71
N LEU A 388 -4.01 -5.52 13.90
CA LEU A 388 -3.26 -6.70 14.31
C LEU A 388 -4.22 -7.79 14.78
N TYR A 389 -3.99 -8.99 14.29
CA TYR A 389 -4.75 -10.16 14.68
C TYR A 389 -3.79 -11.22 15.23
N VAL A 390 -4.19 -11.86 16.32
CA VAL A 390 -3.52 -13.04 16.86
C VAL A 390 -4.54 -14.16 16.89
N ASP A 391 -4.19 -15.31 16.32
CA ASP A 391 -5.08 -16.47 16.18
C ASP A 391 -6.45 -16.09 15.59
N ASP A 392 -6.42 -15.31 14.49
CA ASP A 392 -7.60 -14.83 13.79
C ASP A 392 -8.51 -13.88 14.62
N ARG A 393 -7.99 -13.25 15.68
CA ARG A 393 -8.76 -12.31 16.52
C ARG A 393 -8.09 -10.95 16.61
N LEU A 394 -8.85 -9.89 16.39
CA LEU A 394 -8.36 -8.52 16.50
C LEU A 394 -7.82 -8.25 17.91
N THR A 395 -6.63 -7.68 17.94
CA THR A 395 -5.75 -7.61 19.11
C THR A 395 -5.05 -6.25 19.14
N ASP A 396 -4.81 -5.70 20.33
CA ASP A 396 -4.02 -4.49 20.50
C ASP A 396 -2.52 -4.77 20.32
N ASN A 397 -1.71 -3.71 20.33
CA ASN A 397 -0.26 -3.85 20.10
C ASN A 397 0.50 -4.51 21.27
N LEU A 398 -0.20 -5.01 22.30
CA LEU A 398 0.36 -5.75 23.44
C LEU A 398 -0.14 -7.19 23.51
N GLY A 399 -0.86 -7.67 22.49
CA GLY A 399 -1.34 -9.05 22.44
C GLY A 399 -2.67 -9.29 23.18
N ARG A 400 -3.42 -8.24 23.52
CA ARG A 400 -4.71 -8.33 24.23
C ARG A 400 -5.87 -8.13 23.27
N LYS A 401 -7.02 -8.75 23.55
CA LYS A 401 -8.21 -8.59 22.71
C LYS A 401 -8.57 -7.11 22.49
N SER A 402 -8.83 -6.73 21.25
CA SER A 402 -9.25 -5.39 20.84
C SER A 402 -10.41 -5.46 19.84
N ASN A 403 -11.11 -4.35 19.67
CA ASN A 403 -12.12 -4.09 18.64
C ASN A 403 -11.79 -2.82 17.83
N HIS A 404 -10.57 -2.32 17.94
CA HIS A 404 -10.09 -1.09 17.31
C HIS A 404 -8.75 -1.31 16.61
N ARG A 405 -8.47 -0.47 15.61
CA ARG A 405 -7.14 -0.35 15.00
C ARG A 405 -6.10 0.03 16.06
N ILE A 406 -4.84 -0.34 15.84
CA ILE A 406 -3.71 0.05 16.70
C ILE A 406 -3.36 1.52 16.50
N SER A 407 -3.22 1.94 15.24
CA SER A 407 -2.86 3.31 14.88
C SER A 407 -3.61 3.75 13.64
N GLY A 408 -3.97 5.03 13.60
CA GLY A 408 -4.52 5.67 12.41
C GLY A 408 -3.41 6.25 11.54
N GLY A 409 -3.67 6.32 10.24
CA GLY A 409 -2.77 6.89 9.27
C GLY A 409 -2.55 8.40 9.46
N ASP A 410 -1.29 8.81 9.39
CA ASP A 410 -0.84 10.20 9.47
C ASP A 410 -0.30 10.66 8.10
N TRP A 411 -1.22 11.05 7.23
CA TRP A 411 -0.87 11.58 5.90
C TRP A 411 0.05 12.80 5.96
N ARG A 412 -0.12 13.63 7.00
CA ARG A 412 0.60 14.88 7.18
C ARG A 412 2.10 14.61 7.28
N ASN A 413 2.49 13.65 8.11
CA ASN A 413 3.89 13.22 8.23
C ASN A 413 4.33 12.28 7.10
N PHE A 414 3.42 11.45 6.57
CA PHE A 414 3.72 10.58 5.43
C PHE A 414 4.12 11.38 4.17
N SER A 415 3.43 12.49 3.90
CA SER A 415 3.65 13.34 2.71
C SER A 415 4.71 14.44 2.88
N ASN A 416 5.37 14.51 4.04
CA ASN A 416 6.38 15.54 4.32
C ASN A 416 7.64 15.38 3.46
N PHE A 417 8.24 16.51 3.09
CA PHE A 417 9.55 16.52 2.45
C PHE A 417 10.69 16.32 3.44
N PRO A 418 11.73 15.55 3.10
CA PRO A 418 12.90 15.42 3.97
C PRO A 418 13.60 16.75 4.28
N ALA A 419 13.67 17.70 3.34
CA ALA A 419 14.39 18.96 3.58
C ALA A 419 13.70 19.87 4.59
N THR A 420 12.37 19.81 4.71
CA THR A 420 11.58 20.66 5.63
C THR A 420 11.19 19.94 6.91
N ALA A 421 11.17 18.61 6.91
CA ALA A 421 10.83 17.80 8.08
C ALA A 421 11.78 16.59 8.19
N PRO A 422 13.06 16.79 8.54
CA PRO A 422 14.10 15.75 8.46
C PRO A 422 13.81 14.50 9.31
N ASN A 423 13.09 14.68 10.43
CA ASN A 423 12.75 13.59 11.35
C ASN A 423 11.27 13.14 11.27
N GLY A 424 10.45 13.80 10.47
CA GLY A 424 9.00 13.58 10.38
C GLY A 424 8.54 13.34 8.94
N ASN A 425 9.28 12.52 8.20
CA ASN A 425 8.99 12.14 6.82
C ASN A 425 9.20 10.62 6.64
N ALA A 426 8.63 10.04 5.58
CA ALA A 426 8.68 8.60 5.30
C ALA A 426 9.90 8.12 4.47
N PHE A 427 10.83 9.02 4.12
CA PHE A 427 12.01 8.72 3.30
C PHE A 427 13.30 8.60 4.13
N ALA A 428 14.35 8.05 3.52
CA ALA A 428 15.62 7.70 4.16
C ALA A 428 15.47 6.63 5.26
N SER A 429 16.58 6.21 5.88
CA SER A 429 16.61 5.10 6.83
C SER A 429 15.73 5.34 8.06
N CYS A 430 14.97 4.31 8.47
CA CYS A 430 14.17 4.37 9.68
C CYS A 430 15.01 4.28 10.98
N SER A 431 14.39 4.68 12.09
CA SER A 431 14.87 4.44 13.46
C SER A 431 13.69 4.59 14.41
N ALA A 432 13.33 3.54 15.15
CA ALA A 432 12.21 3.56 16.08
C ALA A 432 12.41 4.62 17.17
N TYR A 433 13.62 4.72 17.71
CA TYR A 433 13.95 5.70 18.75
C TYR A 433 14.01 7.15 18.22
N HIS A 434 14.76 7.41 17.15
CA HIS A 434 14.99 8.79 16.68
C HIS A 434 13.89 9.32 15.76
N ARG A 435 13.33 8.45 14.91
CA ARG A 435 12.39 8.80 13.84
C ARG A 435 10.99 8.24 14.03
N GLY A 436 10.79 7.30 14.96
CA GLY A 436 9.48 6.73 15.26
C GLY A 436 8.93 5.97 14.05
N SER A 437 7.81 6.45 13.50
CA SER A 437 7.21 5.91 12.28
C SER A 437 7.78 6.53 10.99
N GLY A 438 8.78 7.41 11.12
CA GLY A 438 9.48 8.05 10.02
C GLY A 438 10.62 7.22 9.42
N GLY A 439 10.95 7.52 8.18
CA GLY A 439 11.88 6.76 7.35
C GLY A 439 11.32 5.43 6.87
N ASN A 440 12.17 4.60 6.31
CA ASN A 440 11.83 3.26 5.88
C ASN A 440 12.99 2.25 6.08
N PRO A 441 12.68 0.95 6.24
CA PRO A 441 13.64 -0.14 6.42
C PRO A 441 14.68 -0.32 5.31
N TRP A 442 14.41 0.22 4.12
CA TRP A 442 15.24 0.01 2.94
C TRP A 442 16.15 1.20 2.64
N GLY A 443 16.04 2.29 3.40
CA GLY A 443 16.81 3.51 3.17
C GLY A 443 16.45 4.23 1.87
N VAL A 444 15.24 4.01 1.32
CA VAL A 444 14.81 4.63 0.07
C VAL A 444 14.63 6.14 0.27
N ASP A 445 15.32 6.91 -0.55
CA ASP A 445 15.32 8.36 -0.50
C ASP A 445 14.13 8.97 -1.26
N ALA A 446 13.83 10.22 -0.92
CA ALA A 446 12.78 10.97 -1.62
C ALA A 446 13.20 11.22 -3.08
N PRO A 447 12.31 10.96 -4.04
CA PRO A 447 12.56 11.30 -5.44
C PRO A 447 12.51 12.83 -5.61
N VAL A 448 13.65 13.48 -5.92
CA VAL A 448 13.73 14.90 -6.30
C VAL A 448 15.07 15.16 -6.99
N PRO A 449 15.20 16.20 -7.85
CA PRO A 449 15.72 16.09 -9.21
C PRO A 449 17.19 15.70 -9.36
N PHE A 450 17.92 15.42 -8.27
CA PHE A 450 19.31 15.01 -8.28
C PHE A 450 19.71 13.97 -7.21
N LEU A 451 18.83 13.51 -6.30
CA LEU A 451 19.28 12.83 -5.05
C LEU A 451 18.59 11.51 -4.65
N GLY A 452 17.63 10.97 -5.41
CA GLY A 452 16.82 9.86 -4.89
C GLY A 452 16.51 8.73 -5.86
N ASP A 453 15.97 7.65 -5.30
CA ASP A 453 15.58 6.44 -6.03
C ASP A 453 14.34 6.68 -6.90
N GLY A 454 14.47 6.41 -8.20
CA GLY A 454 13.37 6.52 -9.15
C GLY A 454 12.23 5.51 -8.91
N PRO A 455 11.06 5.71 -9.55
CA PRO A 455 10.03 4.68 -9.58
C PRO A 455 10.60 3.37 -10.17
N GLY A 456 10.24 2.24 -9.57
CA GLY A 456 10.78 0.92 -9.93
C GLY A 456 12.09 0.53 -9.23
N ASN A 457 12.55 1.30 -8.23
CA ASN A 457 13.65 0.89 -7.34
C ASN A 457 13.34 -0.47 -6.68
N ARG A 458 14.38 -1.29 -6.53
CA ARG A 458 14.30 -2.64 -5.95
C ARG A 458 15.41 -2.79 -4.92
N PRO A 459 15.17 -2.36 -3.67
CA PRO A 459 16.16 -2.50 -2.61
C PRO A 459 16.55 -3.98 -2.44
N GLY A 460 17.85 -4.27 -2.38
CA GLY A 460 18.37 -5.63 -2.19
C GLY A 460 18.70 -5.96 -0.72
N SER A 461 18.25 -5.14 0.21
CA SER A 461 18.59 -5.25 1.62
C SER A 461 17.61 -4.49 2.51
N VAL A 462 17.53 -4.87 3.78
CA VAL A 462 16.59 -4.30 4.74
C VAL A 462 17.20 -4.25 6.16
N VAL A 463 16.69 -3.38 7.02
CA VAL A 463 16.99 -3.35 8.46
C VAL A 463 15.71 -3.53 9.28
N HIS A 464 15.83 -3.93 10.55
CA HIS A 464 14.76 -3.69 11.52
C HIS A 464 14.88 -2.26 12.05
N CYS A 465 13.78 -1.53 12.17
CA CYS A 465 13.79 -0.11 12.53
C CYS A 465 14.15 0.13 13.99
N ASP A 466 13.97 -0.87 14.85
CA ASP A 466 14.46 -0.89 16.23
C ASP A 466 15.87 -1.47 16.36
N GLU A 467 16.53 -1.78 15.24
CA GLU A 467 17.92 -2.23 15.17
C GLU A 467 18.60 -1.76 13.85
N PRO A 468 18.59 -0.45 13.56
CA PRO A 468 18.94 0.06 12.22
C PRO A 468 20.41 -0.12 11.84
N ALA A 469 21.28 -0.49 12.78
CA ALA A 469 22.68 -0.80 12.52
C ALA A 469 22.89 -2.16 11.84
N ASN A 470 21.91 -3.07 11.93
CA ASN A 470 22.02 -4.43 11.40
C ASN A 470 21.27 -4.56 10.07
N LYS A 471 22.05 -4.69 9.01
CA LYS A 471 21.58 -4.79 7.63
C LYS A 471 21.55 -6.25 7.16
N PHE A 472 20.42 -6.65 6.61
CA PHE A 472 20.17 -8.00 6.11
C PHE A 472 20.13 -7.99 4.57
N THR A 473 20.81 -8.97 3.97
CA THR A 473 20.81 -9.26 2.53
C THR A 473 20.30 -10.68 2.23
N GLU A 474 19.90 -11.40 3.27
CA GLU A 474 19.22 -12.70 3.20
C GLU A 474 17.81 -12.51 3.75
N ASN A 475 16.82 -13.17 3.16
CA ASN A 475 15.42 -13.00 3.53
C ASN A 475 15.03 -13.78 4.79
N LEU A 476 15.83 -14.77 5.19
CA LEU A 476 15.60 -15.64 6.33
C LEU A 476 16.90 -15.81 7.13
N THR A 477 16.86 -15.45 8.41
CA THR A 477 17.92 -15.76 9.37
C THR A 477 17.37 -16.60 10.53
N ARG A 478 18.26 -17.26 11.28
CA ARG A 478 17.91 -18.07 12.45
C ARG A 478 18.24 -17.37 13.75
#